data_AF-A0A8S0TVC3-F1
#
_entry.id   AF-A0A8S0TVC3-F1
#
_cell.length_a   1.000
_cell.length_b   1.000
_cell.length_c   1.000
_cell.angle_alpha   90.00
_cell.angle_beta   90.00
_cell.angle_gamma   90.00
#
_symmetry.space_group_name_H-M   'P 1'
#
loop_
_entity.id
_entity.type
_entity.pdbx_description
1 polymer ?
#
loop_
_entity_poly.entity_id
_entity_poly.type
_entity_poly.pdbx_seq_one_letter_code
_entity_poly.pdbx_strand_id
1 'polypeptide(L)'
;MDEEPNGFRIWMPDQDCPGLAMARAFGGFCLKDFGLIKDFGLISTPEVTYRKLTKRDEFLVLATDGIWDVLTNNEVVKILASTKTRSTAAKMLVERVVRTWRYKFQCAKIDDCAVVCLFFKRRKPPMKSISDVTD
;
A
#
# COMPACT_ATOMS: atom_id res chain seq x y z
N MET A 1 -3.40 20.01 -16.77
CA MET A 1 -4.26 18.88 -16.35
C MET A 1 -3.41 17.62 -16.45
N ASP A 2 -2.17 17.69 -15.93
CA ASP A 2 -1.04 16.82 -16.32
C ASP A 2 -0.32 16.26 -15.07
N GLU A 3 -0.98 16.35 -13.92
CA GLU A 3 -0.35 16.05 -12.62
C GLU A 3 -0.82 14.73 -11.99
N GLU A 4 -1.85 14.08 -12.53
CA GLU A 4 -2.12 12.68 -12.18
C GLU A 4 -1.13 11.79 -12.94
N PRO A 5 -0.51 10.79 -12.28
CA PRO A 5 0.41 9.91 -12.96
C PRO A 5 -0.29 9.27 -14.16
N ASN A 6 0.31 9.39 -15.35
CA ASN A 6 -0.17 8.88 -16.65
C ASN A 6 -0.30 7.34 -16.63
N GLY A 7 -1.27 6.83 -15.88
CA GLY A 7 -1.60 5.42 -15.82
C GLY A 7 -2.40 5.02 -17.05
N PHE A 8 -2.10 3.83 -17.58
CA PHE A 8 -2.97 3.21 -18.58
C PHE A 8 -4.35 2.99 -17.97
N ARG A 9 -5.40 3.41 -18.70
CA ARG A 9 -6.79 3.29 -18.29
C ARG A 9 -7.55 2.39 -19.24
N ILE A 10 -8.47 1.61 -18.70
CA ILE A 10 -9.41 0.78 -19.46
C ILE A 10 -10.70 1.57 -19.68
N TRP A 11 -11.11 1.63 -20.95
CA TRP A 11 -12.28 2.36 -21.44
C TRP A 11 -13.21 1.40 -22.17
N MET A 12 -14.49 1.75 -22.26
CA MET A 12 -15.39 1.06 -23.18
C MET A 12 -15.09 1.50 -24.63
N PRO A 13 -15.32 0.64 -25.64
CA PRO A 13 -14.87 0.88 -27.02
C PRO A 13 -15.35 2.19 -27.68
N ASP A 14 -16.44 2.78 -27.20
CA ASP A 14 -17.04 4.00 -27.76
C ASP A 14 -17.47 5.00 -26.67
N GLN A 15 -16.94 4.87 -25.45
CA GLN A 15 -17.24 5.79 -24.37
C GLN A 15 -15.99 6.18 -23.59
N ASP A 16 -15.90 7.47 -23.26
CA ASP A 16 -14.91 8.02 -22.33
C ASP A 16 -15.26 7.70 -20.87
N CYS A 17 -15.72 6.47 -20.61
CA CYS A 17 -15.95 5.96 -19.27
C CYS A 17 -15.76 4.42 -19.22
N PRO A 18 -15.46 3.84 -18.03
CA PRO A 18 -15.22 4.53 -16.76
C PRO A 18 -13.80 5.09 -16.61
N GLY A 19 -12.84 4.72 -17.47
CA GLY A 19 -11.45 5.17 -17.33
C GLY A 19 -10.72 4.53 -16.16
N LEU A 20 -10.90 3.22 -15.97
CA LEU A 20 -10.37 2.49 -14.82
C LEU A 20 -8.84 2.32 -14.94
N ALA A 21 -8.09 2.85 -13.98
CA ALA A 21 -6.63 2.81 -13.96
C ALA A 21 -6.04 1.48 -13.43
N MET A 22 -6.79 0.37 -13.56
CA MET A 22 -6.37 -0.96 -13.09
C MET A 22 -6.79 -2.03 -14.09
N ALA A 23 -5.91 -3.00 -14.35
CA ALA A 23 -6.19 -4.16 -15.19
C ALA A 23 -6.83 -5.34 -14.43
N ARG A 24 -6.78 -5.30 -13.09
CA ARG A 24 -7.42 -6.31 -12.24
C ARG A 24 -8.19 -5.67 -11.11
N ALA A 25 -9.46 -6.03 -10.97
CA ALA A 25 -10.31 -5.56 -9.87
C ALA A 25 -11.49 -6.50 -9.66
N PHE A 26 -12.05 -6.50 -8.46
CA PHE A 26 -13.43 -6.96 -8.27
C PHE A 26 -14.41 -5.93 -8.83
N GLY A 27 -15.65 -6.34 -9.12
CA GLY A 27 -16.63 -5.46 -9.75
C GLY A 27 -16.22 -5.06 -11.16
N GLY A 28 -16.50 -3.80 -11.55
CA GLY A 28 -16.23 -3.30 -12.91
C GLY A 28 -17.02 -4.07 -13.97
N PHE A 29 -18.27 -4.43 -13.66
CA PHE A 29 -19.08 -5.33 -14.48
C PHE A 29 -19.26 -4.82 -15.92
N CYS A 30 -19.35 -3.50 -16.11
CA CYS A 30 -19.40 -2.87 -17.43
C CYS A 30 -18.15 -3.13 -18.30
N LEU A 31 -17.01 -3.49 -17.69
CA LEU A 31 -15.78 -3.81 -18.40
C LEU A 31 -15.57 -5.32 -18.58
N LYS A 32 -16.41 -6.15 -17.95
CA LYS A 32 -16.31 -7.61 -17.97
C LYS A 32 -17.41 -8.26 -18.80
N ASP A 33 -18.61 -7.71 -18.79
CA ASP A 33 -19.79 -8.33 -19.37
C ASP A 33 -20.64 -7.32 -20.14
N PHE A 34 -20.47 -7.29 -21.46
CA PHE A 34 -21.28 -6.50 -22.41
C PHE A 34 -21.59 -7.34 -23.65
N GLY A 35 -22.44 -8.36 -23.48
CA GLY A 35 -23.00 -9.13 -24.60
C GLY A 35 -21.95 -9.92 -25.41
N LEU A 36 -21.91 -9.70 -26.73
CA LEU A 36 -21.18 -10.53 -27.70
C LEU A 36 -19.65 -10.45 -27.61
N ILE A 37 -19.10 -9.45 -26.91
CA ILE A 37 -17.65 -9.32 -26.63
C ILE A 37 -17.46 -9.55 -25.13
N LYS A 38 -16.80 -10.65 -24.78
CA LYS A 38 -16.38 -10.90 -23.39
C LYS A 38 -15.02 -10.23 -23.15
N ASP A 39 -14.92 -9.54 -22.02
CA ASP A 39 -13.72 -8.97 -21.42
C ASP A 39 -13.03 -7.84 -22.20
N PHE A 40 -13.32 -6.59 -21.84
CA PHE A 40 -12.55 -5.40 -22.29
C PHE A 40 -11.20 -5.26 -21.57
N GLY A 41 -10.61 -6.37 -21.10
CA GLY A 41 -9.29 -6.43 -20.47
C GLY A 41 -9.26 -6.31 -18.94
N LEU A 42 -10.41 -6.24 -18.26
CA LEU A 42 -10.47 -6.23 -16.79
C LEU A 42 -10.74 -7.64 -16.24
N ILE A 43 -9.83 -8.20 -15.45
CA ILE A 43 -10.04 -9.52 -14.82
C ILE A 43 -10.16 -9.42 -13.30
N SER A 44 -10.83 -10.38 -12.66
CA SER A 44 -10.85 -10.50 -11.18
C SER A 44 -9.90 -11.55 -10.63
N THR A 45 -9.19 -12.27 -11.49
CA THR A 45 -8.27 -13.34 -11.07
C THR A 45 -7.01 -12.73 -10.45
N PRO A 46 -6.72 -12.97 -9.16
CA PRO A 46 -5.56 -12.40 -8.51
C PRO A 46 -4.27 -13.09 -8.98
N GLU A 47 -3.14 -12.44 -8.78
CA GLU A 47 -1.84 -13.09 -8.78
C GLU A 47 -1.54 -13.63 -7.38
N VAL A 48 -1.18 -14.91 -7.28
CA VAL A 48 -0.96 -15.59 -6.00
C VAL A 48 0.50 -15.99 -5.88
N THR A 49 1.17 -15.45 -4.88
CA THR A 49 2.58 -15.74 -4.58
C THR A 49 2.70 -16.35 -3.20
N TYR A 50 3.56 -17.37 -3.09
CA TYR A 50 3.88 -18.02 -1.82
C TYR A 50 5.34 -17.77 -1.43
N ARG A 51 5.56 -17.43 -0.15
CA ARG A 51 6.91 -17.32 0.44
C ARG A 51 6.89 -17.91 1.84
N LYS A 52 7.82 -18.84 2.10
CA LYS A 52 8.05 -19.37 3.44
C LYS A 52 8.78 -18.34 4.30
N LEU A 53 8.19 -17.98 5.43
CA LEU A 53 8.83 -17.08 6.39
C LEU A 53 10.06 -17.73 7.03
N THR A 54 11.06 -16.90 7.26
CA THR A 54 12.35 -17.24 7.87
C THR A 54 12.62 -16.34 9.07
N LYS A 55 13.61 -16.69 9.88
CA LYS A 55 14.06 -15.84 11.01
C LYS A 55 14.64 -14.49 10.55
N ARG A 56 14.91 -14.29 9.25
CA ARG A 56 15.41 -13.03 8.70
C ARG A 56 14.29 -12.04 8.37
N ASP A 57 13.04 -12.51 8.30
CA ASP A 57 11.91 -11.66 7.99
C ASP A 57 11.46 -10.89 9.25
N GLU A 58 11.47 -9.55 9.16
CA GLU A 58 11.14 -8.66 10.29
C GLU A 58 9.65 -8.29 10.29
N PHE A 59 9.15 -7.85 9.14
CA PHE A 59 7.78 -7.37 8.96
C PHE A 59 7.30 -7.51 7.51
N LEU A 60 5.99 -7.43 7.33
CA LEU A 60 5.28 -7.29 6.06
C LEU A 60 4.51 -5.98 6.08
N VAL A 61 4.53 -5.27 4.95
CA VAL A 61 3.74 -4.05 4.73
C VAL A 61 2.75 -4.33 3.61
N LEU A 62 1.48 -4.10 3.88
CA LEU A 62 0.42 -4.08 2.87
C LEU A 62 -0.16 -2.68 2.84
N ALA A 63 -0.25 -2.07 1.66
CA ALA A 63 -0.68 -0.69 1.51
C ALA A 63 -1.33 -0.42 0.15
N THR A 64 -2.17 0.61 0.09
CA THR A 64 -2.74 1.16 -1.15
C THR A 64 -1.69 1.93 -1.96
N ASP A 65 -1.96 2.15 -3.23
CA ASP A 65 -1.20 3.02 -4.15
C ASP A 65 -0.95 4.42 -3.58
N GLY A 66 -1.90 5.01 -2.85
CA GLY A 66 -1.68 6.26 -2.12
C GLY A 66 -0.42 6.29 -1.23
N ILE A 67 0.10 5.15 -0.77
CA ILE A 67 1.41 5.06 -0.09
C ILE A 67 2.57 4.92 -1.10
N TRP A 68 2.42 4.03 -2.07
CA TRP A 68 3.48 3.60 -2.98
C TRP A 68 3.78 4.61 -4.11
N ASP A 69 2.81 5.45 -4.45
CA ASP A 69 2.95 6.51 -5.44
C ASP A 69 3.97 7.56 -5.01
N VAL A 70 4.17 7.73 -3.70
CA VAL A 70 5.02 8.80 -3.15
C VAL A 70 6.24 8.31 -2.38
N LEU A 71 6.23 7.07 -1.89
CA LEU A 71 7.34 6.44 -1.19
C LEU A 71 7.82 5.17 -1.88
N THR A 72 9.14 5.05 -2.00
CA THR A 72 9.79 3.82 -2.44
C THR A 72 9.78 2.74 -1.34
N ASN A 73 9.90 1.47 -1.75
CA ASN A 73 10.05 0.34 -0.82
C ASN A 73 11.14 0.58 0.24
N ASN A 74 12.28 1.14 -0.16
CA ASN A 74 13.40 1.40 0.74
C ASN A 74 13.09 2.52 1.75
N GLU A 75 12.35 3.56 1.35
CA GLU A 75 11.93 4.63 2.27
C GLU A 75 10.94 4.09 3.31
N VAL A 76 9.97 3.29 2.89
CA VAL A 76 9.01 2.64 3.80
C VAL A 76 9.75 1.78 4.82
N VAL A 77 10.70 0.94 4.38
CA VAL A 77 11.52 0.11 5.27
C VAL A 77 12.31 0.96 6.27
N LYS A 78 12.95 2.06 5.83
CA LYS A 78 13.69 2.98 6.71
C LYS A 78 12.80 3.64 7.77
N ILE A 79 11.59 4.05 7.38
CA ILE A 79 10.61 4.65 8.30
C ILE A 79 10.21 3.62 9.37
N LEU A 80 9.85 2.41 8.96
CA LEU A 80 9.44 1.36 9.90
C LEU A 80 10.58 0.91 10.80
N ALA A 81 11.81 0.83 10.28
CA ALA A 81 13.00 0.49 11.06
C ALA A 81 13.34 1.55 12.13
N SER A 82 13.02 2.82 11.89
CA SER A 82 13.25 3.92 12.84
C SER A 82 12.12 4.11 13.85
N THR A 83 11.02 3.35 13.74
CA THR A 83 9.87 3.52 14.62
C THR A 83 10.13 2.94 16.02
N LYS A 84 9.88 3.75 17.06
CA LYS A 84 10.09 3.34 18.47
C LYS A 84 9.18 2.20 18.92
N THR A 85 7.91 2.22 18.50
CA THR A 85 6.89 1.22 18.87
C THR A 85 6.15 0.73 17.64
N ARG A 86 5.87 -0.58 17.60
CA ARG A 86 5.19 -1.22 16.47
C ARG A 86 3.76 -0.73 16.29
N SER A 87 3.09 -0.38 17.39
CA SER A 87 1.73 0.18 17.38
C SER A 87 1.64 1.55 16.69
N THR A 88 2.73 2.31 16.62
CA THR A 88 2.75 3.63 15.98
C THR A 88 3.27 3.60 14.55
N ALA A 89 3.78 2.45 14.09
CA ALA A 89 4.45 2.31 12.81
C ALA A 89 3.56 2.69 11.61
N ALA A 90 2.34 2.16 11.57
CA ALA A 90 1.38 2.48 10.51
C ALA A 90 1.03 3.99 10.49
N LYS A 91 0.75 4.56 11.67
CA LYS A 91 0.43 6.00 11.81
C LYS A 91 1.59 6.88 11.36
N MET A 92 2.80 6.61 11.83
CA MET A 92 4.02 7.34 11.44
C MET A 92 4.27 7.28 9.93
N LEU A 93 4.02 6.11 9.32
CA LEU A 93 4.17 5.94 7.88
C LEU A 93 3.13 6.77 7.10
N VAL A 94 1.85 6.73 7.48
CA VAL A 94 0.80 7.55 6.83
C VAL A 94 1.08 9.04 7.01
N GLU A 95 1.47 9.49 8.20
CA GLU A 95 1.83 10.89 8.43
C GLU A 95 2.99 11.35 7.54
N ARG A 96 3.99 10.48 7.33
CA ARG A 96 5.10 10.76 6.42
C ARG A 96 4.63 10.82 4.97
N VAL A 97 3.78 9.90 4.54
CA VAL A 97 3.18 9.88 3.20
C VAL A 97 2.39 11.15 2.91
N VAL A 98 1.48 11.55 3.80
CA VAL A 98 0.66 12.76 3.64
C VAL A 98 1.52 14.01 3.49
N ARG A 99 2.64 14.10 4.23
CA ARG A 99 3.61 15.20 4.07
C ARG A 99 4.32 15.13 2.72
N THR A 100 4.70 13.94 2.26
CA THR A 100 5.36 13.76 0.96
C THR A 100 4.44 14.09 -0.21
N TRP A 101 3.16 13.71 -0.14
CA TRP A 101 2.13 14.10 -1.11
C TRP A 101 2.08 15.63 -1.27
N ARG A 102 1.91 16.35 -0.17
CA ARG A 102 1.84 17.83 -0.19
C ARG A 102 3.10 18.49 -0.76
N TYR A 103 4.26 17.85 -0.60
CA TYR A 103 5.52 18.37 -1.11
C TYR A 103 5.70 18.09 -2.60
N LYS A 104 5.43 16.85 -3.04
CA LYS A 104 5.63 16.40 -4.42
C LYS A 104 4.53 16.86 -5.38
N PHE A 105 3.28 16.88 -4.91
CA PHE A 105 2.09 17.16 -5.71
C PHE A 105 1.28 18.28 -5.05
N GLN A 106 1.78 19.50 -5.14
CA GLN A 106 1.25 20.65 -4.40
C GLN A 106 -0.18 21.03 -4.80
N CYS A 107 -0.57 20.75 -6.04
CA CYS A 107 -1.88 21.09 -6.59
C CYS A 107 -2.80 19.86 -6.73
N ALA A 108 -2.32 18.65 -6.45
CA ALA A 108 -3.11 17.43 -6.53
C ALA A 108 -3.81 17.10 -5.21
N LYS A 109 -4.96 16.42 -5.31
CA LYS A 109 -5.65 15.87 -4.15
C LYS A 109 -4.85 14.67 -3.63
N ILE A 110 -4.70 14.60 -2.31
CA ILE A 110 -4.09 13.43 -1.65
C ILE A 110 -5.06 12.25 -1.78
N ASP A 111 -4.54 11.11 -2.21
CA ASP A 111 -5.31 9.87 -2.32
C ASP A 111 -5.54 9.19 -0.94
N ASP A 112 -6.45 8.23 -0.91
CA ASP A 112 -6.75 7.45 0.29
C ASP A 112 -5.55 6.56 0.68
N CYS A 113 -4.93 6.91 1.80
CA CYS A 113 -3.72 6.25 2.30
C CYS A 113 -4.07 5.22 3.39
N ALA A 114 -4.03 3.93 3.04
CA ALA A 114 -4.22 2.84 3.99
C ALA A 114 -2.98 1.93 4.05
N VAL A 115 -2.62 1.49 5.27
CA VAL A 115 -1.46 0.60 5.48
C VAL A 115 -1.65 -0.33 6.68
N VAL A 116 -1.18 -1.56 6.53
CA VAL A 116 -1.05 -2.57 7.58
C VAL A 116 0.43 -2.94 7.72
N CYS A 117 0.98 -2.78 8.92
CA CYS A 117 2.35 -3.18 9.27
C CYS A 117 2.32 -4.41 10.19
N LEU A 118 2.61 -5.59 9.65
CA LEU A 118 2.62 -6.85 10.38
C LEU A 118 4.05 -7.21 10.80
N PHE A 119 4.35 -7.22 12.09
CA PHE A 119 5.67 -7.60 12.61
C PHE A 119 5.69 -9.07 13.04
N PHE A 120 6.63 -9.86 12.52
CA PHE A 120 6.69 -11.30 12.79
C PHE A 120 7.38 -11.63 14.12
N LYS A 121 8.36 -10.82 14.53
CA LYS A 121 9.15 -11.09 15.74
C LYS A 121 8.49 -10.51 16.97
N ARG A 122 8.26 -11.31 18.01
CA ARG A 122 7.92 -10.79 19.33
C ARG A 122 9.10 -9.98 19.89
N ARG A 123 8.83 -8.79 20.41
CA ARG A 123 9.84 -8.03 21.16
C ARG A 123 10.05 -8.82 22.46
N LYS A 124 11.29 -9.19 22.77
CA LYS A 124 11.59 -9.68 24.12
C LYS A 124 11.21 -8.55 25.09
N PRO A 125 10.48 -8.83 26.18
CA PRO A 125 10.33 -7.83 27.23
C PRO A 125 11.73 -7.38 27.66
N PRO A 126 11.93 -6.10 28.02
CA PRO A 126 13.19 -5.68 28.59
C PRO A 126 13.51 -6.60 29.75
N MET A 127 14.70 -7.21 29.73
CA MET A 127 15.20 -7.93 30.91
C MET A 127 15.25 -6.90 32.03
N LYS A 128 14.46 -7.10 33.08
CA LYS A 128 14.64 -6.35 34.32
C LYS A 128 16.08 -6.58 34.76
N SER A 129 16.85 -5.52 34.92
CA SER A 129 18.14 -5.61 35.58
C SER A 129 17.92 -6.14 36.99
N ILE A 130 18.85 -6.96 37.47
CA ILE A 130 18.85 -7.52 38.84
C ILE A 130 18.86 -6.42 39.93
N SER A 131 19.07 -5.16 39.57
CA SER A 131 18.98 -4.00 40.46
C SER A 131 17.57 -3.71 41.02
N ASP A 132 16.51 -4.24 40.42
CA ASP A 132 15.13 -3.85 40.77
C ASP A 132 14.43 -4.86 41.70
N VAL A 133 15.19 -5.76 42.34
CA VAL A 133 14.68 -6.82 43.25
C VAL A 133 15.18 -6.63 44.70
N THR A 134 15.88 -5.54 45.00
CA THR A 134 16.24 -5.17 46.37
C THR A 134 15.58 -3.86 46.74
N ASP A 135 14.33 -3.96 47.20
CA ASP A 135 13.74 -3.20 48.31
C ASP A 135 12.46 -3.92 48.78
#